data_AF-A0A358NAB7-F1
#
_entry.id   AF-A0A358NAB7-F1
#
_cell.length_a   1.000
_cell.length_b   1.000
_cell.length_c   1.000
_cell.angle_alpha   90.00
_cell.angle_beta   90.00
_cell.angle_gamma   90.00
#
_symmetry.space_group_name_H-M   'P 1'
#
loop_
_entity.id
_entity.type
_entity.pdbx_description
1 polymer ?
#
loop_
_entity_poly.entity_id
_entity_poly.type
_entity_poly.pdbx_seq_one_letter_code
_entity_poly.pdbx_strand_id
1 'polypeptide(L)'
;LASPKPAHANLWNSIRTTSSQQITEPYLVVRMKLGIGRVVNGWHGPLSKAIEVGILDSPVRRELGKRLLSGHSVVWIIVRADTKTGSQPASQNLNAKADAALTSSFSWLSTNLELPEGIGLPGSELHSEIPLLLKFSTLEISREDMKESFLINLFSELQPEATRRGEDLIIPVFGRGRALEVIPASVLTTPLVKDLTVFLSGACSCQVKEQNPGFDLLMSVDWNTKLFGKGNAPPPVRSDRDRLNQKPELLTIPTGN
;
A
#
# COMPACT_ATOMS: atom_id res chain seq x y z
N LEU A 1 10.74 -34.03 5.50
CA LEU A 1 10.41 -32.84 4.69
C LEU A 1 9.09 -33.12 3.99
N ALA A 2 8.03 -32.38 4.29
CA ALA A 2 6.72 -32.63 3.67
C ALA A 2 6.85 -32.47 2.14
N SER A 3 6.38 -33.48 1.39
CA SER A 3 6.36 -33.41 -0.07
C SER A 3 5.64 -32.12 -0.51
N PRO A 4 6.21 -31.33 -1.43
CA PRO A 4 5.57 -30.10 -1.88
C PRO A 4 4.20 -30.44 -2.47
N LYS A 5 3.16 -29.72 -2.02
CA LYS A 5 1.82 -29.80 -2.63
C LYS A 5 1.96 -29.62 -4.16
N PRO A 6 1.13 -30.27 -5.01
CA PRO A 6 1.29 -30.25 -6.47
C PRO A 6 1.46 -28.86 -7.09
N ALA A 7 0.77 -27.85 -6.54
CA ALA A 7 0.90 -26.45 -6.94
C ALA A 7 2.30 -25.86 -6.75
N HIS A 8 3.04 -26.28 -5.71
CA HIS A 8 4.41 -25.85 -5.46
C HIS A 8 5.41 -26.54 -6.39
N ALA A 9 5.17 -27.81 -6.75
CA ALA A 9 5.99 -28.53 -7.73
C ALA A 9 5.90 -27.89 -9.13
N ASN A 10 4.69 -27.50 -9.55
CA ASN A 10 4.49 -26.81 -10.82
C ASN A 10 5.16 -25.42 -10.84
N LEU A 11 5.05 -24.66 -9.74
CA LEU A 11 5.74 -23.39 -9.60
C LEU A 11 7.27 -23.57 -9.71
N TRP A 12 7.82 -24.56 -9.01
CA TRP A 12 9.24 -24.83 -9.04
C TRP A 12 9.75 -25.24 -10.43
N ASN A 13 8.98 -26.08 -11.13
CA ASN A 13 9.27 -26.44 -12.51
C ASN A 13 9.23 -25.22 -13.43
N SER A 14 8.25 -24.33 -13.27
CA SER A 14 8.17 -23.09 -14.07
C SER A 14 9.38 -22.18 -13.89
N ILE A 15 9.94 -22.10 -12.67
CA ILE A 15 11.13 -21.30 -12.37
C ILE A 15 12.38 -21.93 -13.02
N ARG A 16 12.51 -23.26 -12.94
CA ARG A 16 13.62 -23.98 -13.58
C ARG A 16 13.63 -23.87 -15.10
N THR A 17 12.46 -23.85 -15.73
CA THR A 17 12.36 -23.77 -17.20
C THR A 17 12.53 -22.35 -17.73
N THR A 18 12.21 -21.34 -16.92
CA THR A 18 12.33 -19.92 -17.31
C THR A 18 13.64 -19.26 -16.88
N SER A 19 14.35 -19.83 -15.90
CA SER A 19 15.65 -19.33 -15.46
C SER A 19 16.81 -20.09 -16.10
N SER A 20 17.70 -19.38 -16.78
CA SER A 20 18.97 -19.93 -17.28
C SER A 20 20.05 -20.08 -16.20
N GLN A 21 19.75 -19.70 -14.95
CA GLN A 21 20.71 -19.69 -13.84
C GLN A 21 20.59 -20.94 -12.97
N GLN A 22 21.74 -21.42 -12.48
CA GLN A 22 21.79 -22.52 -11.52
C GLN A 22 21.11 -22.08 -10.21
N ILE A 23 20.01 -22.75 -9.87
CA ILE A 23 19.24 -22.48 -8.65
C ILE A 23 20.03 -22.97 -7.44
N THR A 24 20.35 -22.05 -6.53
CA THR A 24 21.03 -22.32 -5.25
C THR A 24 20.05 -22.20 -4.09
N GLU A 25 20.02 -23.20 -3.20
CA GLU A 25 19.14 -23.22 -2.03
C GLU A 25 19.81 -22.61 -0.79
N PRO A 26 19.06 -21.99 0.14
CA PRO A 26 17.60 -21.79 0.10
C PRO A 26 17.18 -20.72 -0.92
N TYR A 27 16.09 -20.99 -1.63
CA TYR A 27 15.56 -20.14 -2.71
C TYR A 27 14.19 -19.56 -2.33
N LEU A 28 13.97 -18.29 -2.64
CA LEU A 28 12.76 -17.56 -2.31
C LEU A 28 12.04 -17.11 -3.60
N VAL A 29 10.71 -17.16 -3.56
CA VAL A 29 9.83 -16.70 -4.64
C VAL A 29 8.76 -15.81 -4.02
N VAL A 30 8.67 -14.57 -4.50
CA VAL A 30 7.64 -13.61 -4.11
C VAL A 30 6.60 -13.57 -5.22
N ARG A 31 5.37 -13.96 -4.89
CA ARG A 31 4.23 -13.95 -5.81
C ARG A 31 3.25 -12.87 -5.42
N MET A 32 2.73 -12.17 -6.42
CA MET A 32 1.83 -11.05 -6.24
C MET A 32 0.53 -11.28 -7.00
N LYS A 33 -0.60 -10.96 -6.37
CA LYS A 33 -1.92 -11.03 -6.99
C LYS A 33 -2.24 -9.64 -7.57
N LEU A 34 -2.34 -9.55 -8.89
CA LEU A 34 -2.65 -8.32 -9.61
C LEU A 34 -4.10 -8.40 -10.13
N GLY A 35 -5.05 -7.98 -9.31
CA GLY A 35 -6.47 -8.11 -9.63
C GLY A 35 -7.00 -9.55 -9.50
N ILE A 36 -8.08 -9.84 -10.21
CA ILE A 36 -8.78 -11.13 -10.10
C ILE A 36 -8.05 -12.17 -10.96
N GLY A 37 -7.62 -13.27 -10.33
CA GLY A 37 -7.07 -14.45 -11.00
C GLY A 37 -5.64 -14.35 -11.56
N ARG A 38 -5.05 -13.15 -11.63
CA ARG A 38 -3.68 -12.97 -12.13
C ARG A 38 -2.66 -12.99 -10.99
N VAL A 39 -1.75 -13.97 -11.03
CA VAL A 39 -0.61 -14.07 -10.13
C VAL A 39 0.68 -13.94 -10.93
N VAL A 40 1.58 -13.06 -10.51
CA VAL A 40 2.90 -12.86 -11.13
C VAL A 40 4.00 -13.16 -10.14
N ASN A 41 5.16 -13.61 -10.64
CA ASN A 41 6.37 -13.75 -9.84
C ASN A 41 7.09 -12.41 -9.83
N GLY A 42 6.82 -11.58 -8.82
CA GLY A 42 7.42 -10.24 -8.72
C GLY A 42 8.89 -10.25 -8.33
N TRP A 43 9.38 -11.35 -7.75
CA TRP A 43 10.80 -11.58 -7.53
C TRP A 43 11.09 -13.06 -7.25
N HIS A 44 12.25 -13.55 -7.66
CA HIS A 44 12.76 -14.84 -7.19
C HIS A 44 14.30 -14.88 -7.20
N GLY A 45 14.89 -15.65 -6.30
CA GLY A 45 16.34 -15.73 -6.16
C GLY A 45 16.80 -16.43 -4.88
N PRO A 46 18.11 -16.59 -4.67
CA PRO A 46 18.66 -17.10 -3.41
C PRO A 46 18.23 -16.23 -2.23
N LEU A 47 17.98 -16.84 -1.06
CA LEU A 47 17.56 -16.14 0.15
C LEU A 47 18.55 -15.04 0.58
N SER A 48 19.86 -15.24 0.36
CA SER A 48 20.87 -14.21 0.63
C SER A 48 20.61 -12.93 -0.15
N LYS A 49 20.28 -13.05 -1.45
CA LYS A 49 19.92 -11.90 -2.30
C LYS A 49 18.60 -11.26 -1.90
N ALA A 50 17.65 -12.02 -1.37
CA ALA A 50 16.37 -11.49 -0.88
C ALA A 50 16.55 -10.46 0.23
N ILE A 51 17.56 -10.65 1.07
CA ILE A 51 17.93 -9.74 2.15
C ILE A 51 18.58 -8.47 1.56
N GLU A 52 19.53 -8.64 0.63
CA GLU A 52 20.25 -7.53 -0.01
C GLU A 52 19.31 -6.59 -0.78
N VAL A 53 18.34 -7.13 -1.52
CA VAL A 53 17.39 -6.34 -2.32
C VAL A 53 16.21 -5.79 -1.51
N GLY A 54 16.19 -6.04 -0.19
CA GLY A 54 15.19 -5.46 0.72
C GLY A 54 13.78 -5.99 0.49
N ILE A 55 13.59 -7.30 0.32
CA ILE A 55 12.24 -7.89 0.12
C ILE A 55 11.40 -7.84 1.38
N LEU A 56 11.97 -8.24 2.51
CA LEU A 56 11.22 -8.33 3.77
C LEU A 56 11.02 -6.97 4.42
N ASP A 57 12.01 -6.09 4.28
CA ASP A 57 12.01 -4.77 4.89
C ASP A 57 12.81 -3.77 4.05
N SER A 58 12.41 -2.50 4.09
CA SER A 58 13.13 -1.40 3.44
C SER A 58 12.92 -0.08 4.20
N PRO A 59 13.88 0.86 4.15
CA PRO A 59 13.74 2.19 4.75
C PRO A 59 12.39 2.87 4.50
N VAL A 60 11.91 2.87 3.26
CA VAL A 60 10.64 3.48 2.86
C VAL A 60 9.46 2.74 3.48
N ARG A 61 9.47 1.40 3.55
CA ARG A 61 8.36 0.67 4.19
C ARG A 61 8.32 0.88 5.69
N ARG A 62 9.47 1.04 6.36
CA ARG A 62 9.51 1.42 7.78
C ARG A 62 8.92 2.82 8.00
N GLU A 63 9.30 3.78 7.15
CA GLU A 63 8.78 5.15 7.23
C GLU A 63 7.29 5.22 6.89
N LEU A 64 6.85 4.52 5.86
CA LEU A 64 5.44 4.34 5.51
C LEU A 64 4.65 3.79 6.70
N GLY A 65 5.15 2.73 7.34
CA GLY A 65 4.53 2.16 8.53
C GLY A 65 4.40 3.17 9.67
N LYS A 66 5.45 3.96 9.93
CA LYS A 66 5.39 5.04 10.95
C LYS A 66 4.33 6.08 10.64
N ARG A 67 4.24 6.55 9.39
CA ARG A 67 3.26 7.57 8.99
C ARG A 67 1.83 7.07 9.08
N LEU A 68 1.57 5.85 8.59
CA LEU A 68 0.25 5.21 8.71
C LEU A 68 -0.15 5.03 10.18
N LEU A 69 0.79 4.59 11.04
CA LEU A 69 0.58 4.49 12.49
C LEU A 69 0.57 5.86 13.20
N SER A 70 0.87 6.95 12.52
CA SER A 70 0.75 8.33 13.03
C SER A 70 -0.54 9.00 12.55
N GLY A 71 -1.46 8.21 11.99
CA GLY A 71 -2.77 8.66 11.53
C GLY A 71 -2.76 9.30 10.14
N HIS A 72 -1.75 9.09 9.28
CA HIS A 72 -1.87 9.53 7.88
C HIS A 72 -2.90 8.67 7.14
N SER A 73 -3.98 9.29 6.63
CA SER A 73 -5.01 8.59 5.86
C SER A 73 -4.48 8.03 4.55
N VAL A 74 -3.66 8.82 3.84
CA VAL A 74 -3.04 8.41 2.58
C VAL A 74 -1.59 8.91 2.52
N VAL A 75 -0.66 7.99 2.30
CA VAL A 75 0.74 8.29 2.01
C VAL A 75 0.98 8.02 0.52
N TRP A 76 1.34 9.07 -0.21
CA TRP A 76 1.62 9.02 -1.65
C TRP A 76 3.10 8.74 -1.86
N ILE A 77 3.45 7.49 -2.16
CA ILE A 77 4.83 7.13 -2.51
C ILE A 77 5.14 7.65 -3.91
N ILE A 78 6.31 8.25 -4.10
CA ILE A 78 6.77 8.74 -5.40
C ILE A 78 8.10 8.05 -5.73
N VAL A 79 8.11 7.15 -6.71
CA VAL A 79 9.37 6.68 -7.31
C VAL A 79 9.79 7.70 -8.34
N ARG A 80 10.85 8.44 -8.04
CA ARG A 80 11.40 9.46 -8.93
C ARG A 80 11.97 8.80 -10.19
N ALA A 81 11.85 9.49 -11.33
CA ALA A 81 12.55 9.14 -12.54
C ALA A 81 14.07 9.25 -12.35
N ASP A 82 14.83 8.47 -13.11
CA ASP A 82 16.29 8.54 -13.09
C ASP A 82 16.74 9.86 -13.73
N THR A 83 17.48 10.63 -12.93
CA THR A 83 17.99 11.95 -13.32
C THR A 83 19.19 11.87 -14.27
N LYS A 84 19.86 10.72 -14.35
CA LYS A 84 21.09 10.48 -15.11
C LYS A 84 20.83 9.95 -16.52
N THR A 85 19.72 9.24 -16.75
CA THR A 85 19.35 8.73 -18.08
C THR A 85 18.68 9.77 -18.98
N GLY A 86 18.65 11.04 -18.56
CA GLY A 86 18.14 12.14 -19.37
C GLY A 86 16.64 11.98 -19.61
N SER A 87 15.84 12.06 -18.54
CA SER A 87 14.38 12.08 -18.68
C SER A 87 14.00 13.11 -19.74
N GLN A 88 13.18 12.71 -20.71
CA GLN A 88 12.77 13.59 -21.80
C GLN A 88 12.17 14.88 -21.21
N PRO A 89 12.38 16.07 -21.81
CA PRO A 89 11.84 17.33 -21.28
C PRO A 89 10.33 17.28 -21.05
N ALA A 90 9.59 16.52 -21.86
CA ALA A 90 8.17 16.27 -21.68
C ALA A 90 7.88 15.55 -20.35
N SER A 91 8.63 14.49 -20.01
CA SER A 91 8.46 13.74 -18.76
C SER A 91 8.80 14.58 -17.54
N GLN A 92 9.83 15.43 -17.62
CA GLN A 92 10.16 16.37 -16.54
C GLN A 92 8.99 17.33 -16.24
N ASN A 93 8.33 17.85 -17.29
CA ASN A 93 7.15 18.70 -17.14
C ASN A 93 5.98 17.94 -16.52
N LEU A 94 5.75 16.67 -16.92
CA LEU A 94 4.72 15.82 -16.33
C LEU A 94 4.99 15.55 -14.85
N ASN A 95 6.23 15.23 -14.47
CA ASN A 95 6.63 15.02 -13.08
C ASN A 95 6.40 16.28 -12.23
N ALA A 96 6.82 17.45 -12.74
CA ALA A 96 6.58 18.72 -12.05
C ALA A 96 5.08 19.05 -11.89
N LYS A 97 4.25 18.73 -12.89
CA LYS A 97 2.80 18.88 -12.80
C LYS A 97 2.18 17.92 -11.78
N ALA A 98 2.67 16.69 -11.70
CA ALA A 98 2.22 15.71 -10.71
C ALA A 98 2.55 16.18 -9.27
N ASP A 99 3.75 16.71 -9.04
CA ASP A 99 4.14 17.31 -7.75
C ASP A 99 3.24 18.50 -7.36
N ALA A 100 2.95 19.38 -8.34
CA ALA A 100 2.04 20.50 -8.14
C ALA A 100 0.60 20.03 -7.84
N ALA A 101 0.14 18.96 -8.50
CA ALA A 101 -1.17 18.37 -8.27
C ALA A 101 -1.30 17.80 -6.85
N LEU A 102 -0.28 17.09 -6.35
CA LEU A 102 -0.24 16.60 -4.97
C LEU A 102 -0.27 17.75 -3.96
N THR A 103 0.63 18.73 -4.13
CA THR A 103 0.77 19.86 -3.22
C THR A 103 -0.51 20.69 -3.13
N SER A 104 -1.08 21.07 -4.27
CA SER A 104 -2.32 21.84 -4.35
C SER A 104 -3.52 21.07 -3.76
N SER A 105 -3.58 19.76 -3.98
CA SER A 105 -4.66 18.92 -3.46
C SER A 105 -4.59 18.78 -1.95
N PHE A 106 -3.41 18.55 -1.37
CA PHE A 106 -3.26 18.39 0.09
C PHE A 106 -3.65 19.67 0.85
N SER A 107 -3.28 20.84 0.32
CA SER A 107 -3.71 22.12 0.89
C SER A 107 -5.24 22.25 0.90
N TRP A 108 -5.91 21.83 -0.17
CA TRP A 108 -7.37 21.86 -0.24
C TRP A 108 -8.01 20.81 0.70
N LEU A 109 -7.54 19.57 0.65
CA LEU A 109 -8.10 18.43 1.38
C LEU A 109 -7.98 18.61 2.90
N SER A 110 -6.87 19.15 3.38
CA SER A 110 -6.67 19.43 4.81
C SER A 110 -7.67 20.45 5.40
N THR A 111 -8.33 21.25 4.54
CA THR A 111 -9.30 22.26 4.96
C THR A 111 -10.75 21.87 4.65
N ASN A 112 -10.98 21.08 3.60
CA ASN A 112 -12.33 20.84 3.04
C ASN A 112 -12.83 19.40 3.20
N LEU A 113 -11.96 18.46 3.59
CA LEU A 113 -12.38 17.09 3.84
C LEU A 113 -12.71 16.94 5.32
N GLU A 114 -13.88 16.39 5.60
CA GLU A 114 -14.31 16.00 6.93
C GLU A 114 -14.46 14.48 6.98
N LEU A 115 -14.10 13.89 8.12
CA LEU A 115 -14.35 12.48 8.34
C LEU A 115 -15.85 12.27 8.49
N PRO A 116 -16.41 11.21 7.89
CA PRO A 116 -17.77 10.78 8.16
C PRO A 116 -18.01 10.60 9.67
N GLU A 117 -19.22 10.96 10.11
CA GLU A 117 -19.60 10.88 11.52
C GLU A 117 -19.41 9.47 12.09
N GLY A 118 -18.82 9.37 13.29
CA GLY A 118 -18.64 8.10 13.99
C GLY A 118 -17.42 7.26 13.56
N ILE A 119 -16.65 7.64 12.54
CA ILE A 119 -15.44 6.91 12.15
C ILE A 119 -14.33 7.07 13.20
N GLY A 120 -13.71 5.96 13.59
CA GLY A 120 -12.59 5.93 14.55
C GLY A 120 -13.01 6.04 16.02
N LEU A 121 -14.27 6.36 16.31
CA LEU A 121 -14.82 6.40 17.67
C LEU A 121 -15.14 4.98 18.20
N PRO A 122 -15.24 4.79 19.54
CA PRO A 122 -15.65 3.50 20.11
C PRO A 122 -16.95 2.97 19.48
N GLY A 123 -16.92 1.72 19.02
CA GLY A 123 -18.02 1.10 18.28
C GLY A 123 -17.92 1.17 16.76
N SER A 124 -16.96 1.93 16.21
CA SER A 124 -16.62 1.95 14.78
C SER A 124 -15.83 0.70 14.36
N GLU A 125 -16.05 0.21 13.13
CA GLU A 125 -15.22 -0.86 12.52
C GLU A 125 -13.75 -0.44 12.35
N LEU A 126 -13.50 0.87 12.29
CA LEU A 126 -12.17 1.47 12.16
C LEU A 126 -11.62 2.00 13.50
N HIS A 127 -12.25 1.63 14.61
CA HIS A 127 -11.76 2.03 15.93
C HIS A 127 -10.38 1.42 16.21
N SER A 128 -9.46 2.27 16.64
CA SER A 128 -8.06 1.95 16.95
C SER A 128 -7.58 2.89 18.05
N GLU A 129 -6.56 2.51 18.81
CA GLU A 129 -5.93 3.38 19.82
C GLU A 129 -5.23 4.59 19.17
N ILE A 130 -4.88 4.48 17.89
CA ILE A 130 -4.31 5.55 17.09
C ILE A 130 -5.44 6.35 16.43
N PRO A 131 -5.51 7.69 16.62
CA PRO A 131 -6.55 8.50 16.03
C PRO A 131 -6.39 8.54 14.50
N LEU A 132 -7.52 8.42 13.78
CA LEU A 132 -7.55 8.66 12.35
C LEU A 132 -7.51 10.18 12.13
N LEU A 133 -6.43 10.67 11.50
CA LEU A 133 -6.27 12.09 11.18
C LEU A 133 -6.36 12.25 9.66
N LEU A 134 -7.00 13.30 9.16
CA LEU A 134 -6.99 13.63 7.73
C LEU A 134 -5.64 14.25 7.33
N LYS A 135 -4.59 13.44 7.45
CA LYS A 135 -3.21 13.78 7.11
C LYS A 135 -2.81 13.08 5.82
N PHE A 136 -2.26 13.85 4.90
CA PHE A 136 -1.78 13.40 3.60
C PHE A 136 -0.32 13.80 3.46
N SER A 137 0.50 12.93 2.89
CA SER A 137 1.94 13.19 2.74
C SER A 137 2.53 12.48 1.55
N THR A 138 3.61 13.02 1.00
CA THR A 138 4.44 12.34 -0.01
C THR A 138 5.63 11.62 0.65
N LEU A 139 6.00 10.45 0.12
CA LEU A 139 7.20 9.72 0.53
C LEU A 139 8.00 9.33 -0.72
N GLU A 140 9.19 9.89 -0.86
CA GLU A 140 9.96 9.76 -2.10
C GLU A 140 10.94 8.60 -2.06
N ILE A 141 11.13 7.97 -3.22
CA ILE A 141 12.11 6.94 -3.50
C ILE A 141 12.96 7.41 -4.68
N SER A 142 14.27 7.53 -4.46
CA SER A 142 15.23 7.69 -5.56
C SER A 142 15.34 6.37 -6.32
N ARG A 143 15.32 6.41 -7.66
CA ARG A 143 15.45 5.23 -8.52
C ARG A 143 16.79 4.51 -8.36
N GLU A 144 17.77 5.22 -7.84
CA GLU A 144 19.12 4.74 -7.57
C GLU A 144 19.28 4.14 -6.16
N ASP A 145 18.23 4.18 -5.32
CA ASP A 145 18.30 3.60 -3.98
C ASP A 145 18.27 2.07 -4.02
N MET A 146 19.46 1.48 -3.86
CA MET A 146 19.64 0.03 -3.81
C MET A 146 18.82 -0.64 -2.71
N LYS A 147 18.54 0.05 -1.59
CA LYS A 147 17.75 -0.50 -0.48
C LYS A 147 16.26 -0.60 -0.82
N GLU A 148 15.81 0.09 -1.86
CA GLU A 148 14.43 0.12 -2.33
C GLU A 148 14.26 -0.60 -3.68
N SER A 149 15.29 -1.29 -4.16
CA SER A 149 15.31 -1.96 -5.47
C SER A 149 14.11 -2.89 -5.69
N PHE A 150 13.67 -3.62 -4.65
CA PHE A 150 12.47 -4.44 -4.76
C PHE A 150 11.20 -3.64 -5.08
N LEU A 151 10.96 -2.52 -4.40
CA LEU A 151 9.80 -1.67 -4.66
C LEU A 151 9.90 -0.94 -6.00
N ILE A 152 11.09 -0.42 -6.31
CA ILE A 152 11.35 0.26 -7.59
C ILE A 152 11.04 -0.67 -8.76
N ASN A 153 11.57 -1.90 -8.73
CA ASN A 153 11.32 -2.89 -9.77
C ASN A 153 9.85 -3.28 -9.84
N LEU A 154 9.21 -3.55 -8.70
CA LEU A 154 7.80 -3.87 -8.63
C LEU A 154 6.93 -2.79 -9.30
N PHE A 155 7.10 -1.53 -8.92
CA PHE A 155 6.29 -0.45 -9.48
C PHE A 155 6.61 -0.19 -10.96
N SER A 156 7.88 -0.34 -11.35
CA SER A 156 8.28 -0.23 -12.75
C SER A 156 7.70 -1.33 -13.64
N GLU A 157 7.57 -2.56 -13.15
CA GLU A 157 6.93 -3.65 -13.89
C GLU A 157 5.42 -3.45 -14.06
N LEU A 158 4.78 -2.74 -13.12
CA LEU A 158 3.36 -2.38 -13.21
C LEU A 158 3.12 -1.24 -14.20
N GLN A 159 4.11 -0.37 -14.42
CA GLN A 159 4.06 0.76 -15.35
C GLN A 159 5.34 0.83 -16.23
N PRO A 160 5.55 -0.16 -17.13
CA PRO A 160 6.80 -0.26 -17.89
C PRO A 160 6.94 0.84 -18.94
N GLU A 161 5.84 1.28 -19.56
CA GLU A 161 5.86 2.36 -20.55
C GLU A 161 6.23 3.71 -19.92
N ALA A 162 5.59 4.05 -18.79
CA ALA A 162 5.87 5.28 -18.05
C ALA A 162 7.31 5.28 -17.52
N THR A 163 7.77 4.13 -17.01
CA THR A 163 9.17 3.95 -16.58
C THR A 163 10.14 4.24 -17.73
N ARG A 164 9.91 3.69 -18.93
CA ARG A 164 10.78 3.92 -20.10
C ARG A 164 10.78 5.36 -20.58
N ARG A 165 9.68 6.09 -20.39
CA ARG A 165 9.61 7.52 -20.69
C ARG A 165 10.31 8.39 -19.63
N GLY A 166 10.73 7.82 -18.50
CA GLY A 166 11.32 8.58 -17.39
C GLY A 166 10.27 9.40 -16.65
N GLU A 167 9.08 8.85 -16.46
CA GLU A 167 8.06 9.45 -15.60
C GLU A 167 8.22 8.99 -14.15
N ASP A 168 7.84 9.87 -13.22
CA ASP A 168 7.64 9.49 -11.83
C ASP A 168 6.46 8.52 -11.74
N LEU A 169 6.58 7.54 -10.83
CA LEU A 169 5.50 6.61 -10.50
C LEU A 169 4.94 6.98 -9.13
N ILE A 170 3.64 7.25 -9.07
CA ILE A 170 2.95 7.74 -7.89
C ILE A 170 1.99 6.67 -7.37
N ILE A 171 2.12 6.30 -6.10
CA ILE A 171 1.40 5.18 -5.50
C ILE A 171 0.71 5.65 -4.22
N PRO A 172 -0.63 5.85 -4.21
CA PRO A 172 -1.36 6.12 -2.99
C PRO A 172 -1.46 4.85 -2.14
N VAL A 173 -0.95 4.93 -0.92
CA VAL A 173 -0.96 3.84 0.06
C VAL A 173 -1.79 4.24 1.28
N PHE A 174 -2.68 3.35 1.71
CA PHE A 174 -3.63 3.58 2.80
C PHE A 174 -3.82 2.35 3.69
N GLY A 175 -4.45 2.55 4.85
CA GLY A 175 -4.75 1.47 5.81
C GLY A 175 -3.49 0.75 6.29
N ARG A 176 -3.49 -0.58 6.21
CA ARG A 176 -2.38 -1.45 6.66
C ARG A 176 -1.38 -1.76 5.54
N GLY A 177 -1.03 -0.74 4.74
CA GLY A 177 -0.07 -0.88 3.64
C GLY A 177 -0.69 -1.33 2.31
N ARG A 178 -1.95 -0.97 2.03
CA ARG A 178 -2.59 -1.27 0.75
C ARG A 178 -2.28 -0.16 -0.25
N ALA A 179 -1.63 -0.51 -1.36
CA ALA A 179 -1.43 0.37 -2.50
C ALA A 179 -2.63 0.28 -3.43
N LEU A 180 -3.21 1.42 -3.79
CA LEU A 180 -4.38 1.45 -4.68
C LEU A 180 -4.00 1.04 -6.11
N GLU A 181 -3.01 1.69 -6.69
CA GLU A 181 -2.49 1.44 -8.02
C GLU A 181 -1.15 2.17 -8.21
N VAL A 182 -0.49 1.98 -9.35
CA VAL A 182 0.70 2.74 -9.75
C VAL A 182 0.30 3.71 -10.84
N ILE A 183 0.34 5.01 -10.55
CA ILE A 183 -0.13 6.08 -11.42
C ILE A 183 1.08 6.77 -12.06
N PRO A 184 1.22 6.76 -13.40
CA PRO A 184 2.21 7.57 -14.08
C PRO A 184 1.99 9.07 -13.87
N ALA A 185 3.07 9.85 -13.80
CA ALA A 185 2.99 11.31 -13.72
C ALA A 185 2.10 11.93 -14.81
N SER A 186 2.06 11.35 -16.02
CA SER A 186 1.22 11.83 -17.12
C SER A 186 -0.28 11.77 -16.85
N VAL A 187 -0.71 10.92 -15.91
CA VAL A 187 -2.12 10.69 -15.57
C VAL A 187 -2.54 11.51 -14.34
N LEU A 188 -1.58 11.86 -13.48
CA LEU A 188 -1.86 12.49 -12.20
C LEU A 188 -2.30 13.96 -12.39
N THR A 189 -3.53 14.26 -11.99
CA THR A 189 -4.11 15.61 -12.05
C THR A 189 -4.68 16.00 -10.67
N THR A 190 -4.84 17.31 -10.41
CA THR A 190 -5.44 17.78 -9.14
C THR A 190 -6.83 17.17 -8.87
N PRO A 191 -7.77 17.11 -9.84
CA PRO A 191 -9.04 16.43 -9.61
C PRO A 191 -8.85 14.96 -9.24
N LEU A 192 -7.99 14.23 -9.96
CA LEU A 192 -7.73 12.82 -9.66
C LEU A 192 -7.15 12.61 -8.26
N VAL A 193 -6.17 13.42 -7.84
CA VAL A 193 -5.59 13.32 -6.47
C VAL A 193 -6.68 13.55 -5.42
N LYS A 194 -7.55 14.54 -5.63
CA LYS A 194 -8.66 14.82 -4.71
C LYS A 194 -9.65 13.66 -4.68
N ASP A 195 -10.12 13.20 -5.83
CA ASP A 195 -11.11 12.12 -5.93
C ASP A 195 -10.59 10.84 -5.28
N LEU A 196 -9.34 10.46 -5.57
CA LEU A 196 -8.72 9.29 -4.95
C LEU A 196 -8.53 9.49 -3.44
N THR A 197 -8.11 10.66 -2.99
CA THR A 197 -7.93 10.90 -1.55
C THR A 197 -9.26 10.89 -0.80
N VAL A 198 -10.31 11.50 -1.36
CA VAL A 198 -11.66 11.49 -0.80
C VAL A 198 -12.19 10.05 -0.78
N PHE A 199 -12.04 9.30 -1.87
CA PHE A 199 -12.44 7.90 -1.94
C PHE A 199 -11.74 7.06 -0.87
N LEU A 200 -10.41 7.20 -0.73
CA LEU A 200 -9.62 6.44 0.25
C LEU A 200 -9.86 6.86 1.71
N SER A 201 -10.38 8.08 1.94
CA SER A 201 -10.66 8.63 3.27
C SER A 201 -12.15 8.57 3.64
N GLY A 202 -13.02 8.19 2.71
CA GLY A 202 -14.47 8.17 2.90
C GLY A 202 -14.97 6.97 3.71
N ALA A 203 -16.25 7.03 4.09
CA ALA A 203 -16.95 5.90 4.68
C ALA A 203 -17.27 4.87 3.58
N CYS A 204 -16.92 3.60 3.83
CA CYS A 204 -17.12 2.40 2.99
C CYS A 204 -15.96 2.14 1.99
N SER A 205 -15.37 0.94 1.86
CA SER A 205 -15.92 -0.43 1.93
C SER A 205 -14.94 -1.38 2.65
N CYS A 206 -14.85 -1.30 3.98
CA CYS A 206 -13.94 -2.15 4.75
C CYS A 206 -14.45 -3.60 4.91
N GLN A 207 -15.65 -3.92 4.42
CA GLN A 207 -16.30 -5.21 4.68
C GLN A 207 -15.74 -6.35 3.80
N VAL A 208 -15.10 -6.06 2.67
CA VAL A 208 -14.41 -7.09 1.85
C VAL A 208 -13.09 -6.56 1.29
N LYS A 209 -11.97 -7.06 1.83
CA LYS A 209 -10.60 -6.72 1.37
C LYS A 209 -10.40 -6.91 -0.14
N GLU A 210 -11.04 -7.92 -0.74
CA GLU A 210 -10.97 -8.20 -2.18
C GLU A 210 -11.78 -7.24 -3.06
N GLN A 211 -12.70 -6.44 -2.48
CA GLN A 211 -13.46 -5.43 -3.23
C GLN A 211 -12.80 -4.06 -3.23
N ASN A 212 -11.84 -3.81 -2.33
CA ASN A 212 -11.02 -2.61 -2.40
C ASN A 212 -10.02 -2.77 -3.56
N PRO A 213 -9.98 -1.87 -4.55
CA PRO A 213 -8.99 -1.93 -5.61
C PRO A 213 -7.55 -1.94 -5.07
N GLY A 214 -6.62 -2.48 -5.86
CA GLY A 214 -5.19 -2.48 -5.57
C GLY A 214 -4.60 -3.76 -4.98
N PHE A 215 -3.43 -3.61 -4.38
CA PHE A 215 -2.58 -4.70 -3.90
C PHE A 215 -1.92 -4.35 -2.57
N ASP A 216 -1.58 -5.37 -1.78
CA ASP A 216 -0.92 -5.15 -0.49
C ASP A 216 0.61 -5.10 -0.66
N LEU A 217 1.25 -4.17 0.02
CA LEU A 217 2.70 -4.15 0.15
C LEU A 217 3.15 -5.13 1.24
N LEU A 218 4.23 -5.86 0.99
CA LEU A 218 4.85 -6.69 2.01
C LEU A 218 5.54 -5.79 3.04
N MET A 219 4.95 -5.69 4.24
CA MET A 219 5.45 -4.81 5.31
C MET A 219 5.72 -5.61 6.59
N SER A 220 6.88 -5.36 7.22
CA SER A 220 7.24 -5.95 8.51
C SER A 220 6.70 -5.09 9.66
N VAL A 221 5.37 -5.02 9.77
CA VAL A 221 4.66 -4.23 10.80
C VAL A 221 3.68 -5.13 11.55
N ASP A 222 3.81 -5.18 12.87
CA ASP A 222 2.82 -5.83 13.75
C ASP A 222 1.60 -4.92 13.91
N TRP A 223 0.76 -4.89 12.88
CA TRP A 223 -0.41 -4.02 12.82
C TRP A 223 -1.36 -4.22 14.00
N ASN A 224 -1.57 -5.46 14.45
CA ASN A 224 -2.56 -5.73 15.49
C ASN A 224 -2.09 -5.18 16.83
N THR A 225 -0.87 -5.50 17.26
CA THR A 225 -0.33 -4.97 18.52
C THR A 225 -0.22 -3.44 18.47
N LYS A 226 0.12 -2.86 17.31
CA LYS A 226 0.28 -1.40 17.17
C LYS A 226 -1.04 -0.63 17.13
N LEU A 227 -2.11 -1.20 16.58
CA LEU A 227 -3.41 -0.54 16.45
C LEU A 227 -4.32 -0.77 17.66
N PHE A 228 -4.20 -1.92 18.32
CA PHE A 228 -5.14 -2.34 19.35
C PHE A 228 -4.49 -2.57 20.71
N GLY A 229 -3.16 -2.57 20.81
CA GLY A 229 -2.46 -2.97 22.04
C GLY A 229 -2.27 -4.48 22.17
N LYS A 230 -1.40 -4.90 23.09
CA LYS A 230 -1.01 -6.30 23.25
C LYS A 230 -2.16 -7.13 23.84
N GLY A 231 -2.55 -8.19 23.15
CA GLY A 231 -3.60 -9.11 23.60
C GLY A 231 -5.02 -8.69 23.19
N ASN A 232 -5.16 -7.55 22.52
CA ASN A 232 -6.44 -7.06 22.01
C ASN A 232 -6.64 -7.51 20.57
N ALA A 233 -7.86 -7.94 20.25
CA ALA A 233 -8.26 -8.29 18.90
C ALA A 233 -8.81 -7.06 18.17
N PRO A 234 -8.69 -6.99 16.83
CA PRO A 234 -9.44 -6.02 16.04
C PRO A 234 -10.96 -6.13 16.35
N PRO A 235 -11.71 -5.02 16.25
CA PRO A 235 -13.16 -5.05 16.38
C PRO A 235 -13.78 -6.13 15.48
N PRO A 236 -14.81 -6.86 15.94
CA PRO A 236 -15.48 -7.84 15.11
C PRO A 236 -16.06 -7.19 13.86
N VAL A 237 -15.96 -7.86 12.71
CA VAL A 237 -16.63 -7.43 11.49
C VAL A 237 -18.13 -7.48 11.74
N ARG A 238 -18.83 -6.35 11.58
CA ARG A 238 -20.28 -6.30 11.73
C ARG A 238 -20.92 -7.22 10.70
N SER A 239 -21.91 -7.99 11.13
CA SER A 239 -22.65 -8.89 10.25
C SER A 239 -23.55 -8.07 9.31
N ASP A 240 -23.98 -8.62 8.18
CA ASP A 240 -24.93 -7.95 7.27
C ASP A 240 -26.24 -7.50 7.98
N ARG A 241 -26.55 -8.04 9.16
CA ARG A 241 -27.69 -7.65 10.02
C ARG A 241 -27.50 -6.32 10.74
N ASP A 242 -26.27 -5.85 10.91
CA ASP A 242 -25.94 -4.58 11.58
C ASP A 242 -25.97 -3.38 10.62
N ARG A 243 -26.37 -3.61 9.35
CA ARG A 243 -26.58 -2.58 8.31
C ARG A 243 -27.86 -1.78 8.48
N LEU A 244 -28.80 -2.27 9.28
CA LEU A 244 -29.96 -1.48 9.67
C LEU A 244 -29.50 -0.57 10.80
N ASN A 245 -29.79 0.73 10.74
CA ASN A 245 -29.66 1.66 11.87
C ASN A 245 -30.38 1.05 13.09
N GLN A 246 -29.66 0.27 13.89
CA GLN A 246 -30.22 -0.33 15.09
C GLN A 246 -30.48 0.83 16.04
N LYS A 247 -31.64 0.79 16.70
CA LYS A 247 -31.96 1.80 17.71
C LYS A 247 -30.88 1.71 18.79
N PRO A 248 -30.34 2.86 19.26
CA PRO A 248 -29.35 2.86 20.34
C PRO A 248 -29.86 2.04 21.52
N GLU A 249 -29.05 1.08 21.98
CA GLU A 249 -29.33 0.33 23.20
C GLU A 249 -28.64 0.97 24.39
N LEU A 250 -29.39 1.10 25.50
CA LEU A 250 -28.85 1.57 26.76
C LEU A 250 -28.03 0.45 27.40
N LEU A 251 -26.71 0.63 27.41
CA LEU A 251 -25.82 -0.23 28.19
C LEU A 251 -25.75 0.29 29.63
N THR A 252 -26.01 -0.59 30.58
CA THR A 252 -25.87 -0.28 32.01
C THR A 252 -24.39 -0.26 32.36
N ILE A 253 -23.87 0.92 32.73
CA ILE A 253 -22.49 1.05 33.22
C ILE A 253 -22.43 0.40 34.61
N PRO A 254 -21.56 -0.60 34.85
CA PRO A 254 -21.40 -1.17 36.18
C PRO A 254 -20.95 -0.09 37.15
N THR A 255 -21.55 -0.03 38.34
CA THR A 255 -21.07 0.83 39.42
C THR A 255 -19.65 0.42 39.77
N GLY A 256 -18.70 1.34 39.55
CA GLY A 256 -17.29 1.10 39.82
C GLY A 256 -17.06 0.68 41.27
N ASN A 257 -16.18 -0.29 41.46
CA ASN A 257 -15.60 -0.63 42.76
C ASN A 257 -14.53 0.40 43.15
#